data_AF-A0A0F7U4Q0-F1
#
_entry.id   AF-A0A0F7U4Q0-F1
#
_cell.length_a   1.000
_cell.length_b   1.000
_cell.length_c   1.000
_cell.angle_alpha   90.00
_cell.angle_beta   90.00
_cell.angle_gamma   90.00
#
_symmetry.space_group_name_H-M   'P 1'
#
loop_
_entity.id
_entity.type
_entity.pdbx_description
1 polymer ?
#
loop_
_entity_poly.entity_id
_entity_poly.type
_entity_poly.pdbx_seq_one_letter_code
_entity_poly.pdbx_strand_id
1 'polypeptide(L)'
;MFTLTPGQYRYIAVDEDSQGGWAAAPGVSIPLDSQGGYASTWGEFDFGSSINSGWSGFDVSAIAAQNAGLSVRGMKICDVLTAICSHITKDAADVHNVYIRALVGVGGIGGNLSPGPVRLAVTLDYDASS
;
A
#
# COMPACT_ATOMS: atom_id res chain seq x y z
N MET A 1 12.26 7.92 7.67
CA MET A 1 12.60 6.69 6.93
C MET A 1 13.28 5.72 7.88
N PHE A 2 12.95 4.43 7.84
CA PHE A 2 13.63 3.40 8.62
C PHE A 2 13.87 2.16 7.73
N THR A 3 14.87 1.35 8.10
CA THR A 3 15.19 0.10 7.42
C THR A 3 14.53 -1.07 8.14
N LEU A 4 14.00 -2.02 7.37
CA LEU A 4 13.54 -3.33 7.83
C LEU A 4 14.46 -4.40 7.25
N THR A 5 15.00 -5.25 8.13
CA THR A 5 15.66 -6.49 7.71
C THR A 5 14.62 -7.60 7.52
N PRO A 6 14.91 -8.66 6.74
CA PRO A 6 13.99 -9.79 6.58
C PRO A 6 13.55 -10.36 7.93
N GLY A 7 12.24 -10.56 8.11
CA GLY A 7 11.64 -11.05 9.36
C GLY A 7 11.51 -10.00 10.48
N GLN A 8 11.95 -8.76 10.26
CA GLN A 8 11.79 -7.69 11.22
C GLN A 8 10.41 -7.02 11.11
N TYR A 9 9.82 -6.72 12.27
CA TYR A 9 8.55 -6.00 12.37
C TYR A 9 8.74 -4.62 13.02
N ARG A 10 7.88 -3.70 12.62
CA ARG A 10 7.68 -2.39 13.25
C ARG A 10 6.18 -2.15 13.38
N TYR A 11 5.80 -1.44 14.42
CA TYR A 11 4.43 -1.02 14.65
C TYR A 11 4.35 0.49 14.50
N ILE A 12 3.35 0.95 13.76
CA ILE A 12 3.04 2.36 13.58
C ILE A 12 1.59 2.52 14.03
N ALA A 13 1.37 3.48 14.93
CA ALA A 13 0.03 3.91 15.31
C ALA A 13 -0.29 5.20 14.54
N VAL A 14 -1.50 5.25 14.01
CA VAL A 14 -2.03 6.41 13.28
C VAL A 14 -3.36 6.73 13.92
N ASP A 15 -3.62 8.02 14.14
CA ASP A 15 -4.87 8.48 14.74
C ASP A 15 -6.02 8.37 13.72
N GLU A 16 -7.26 8.44 14.21
CA GLU A 16 -8.42 8.55 13.32
C GLU A 16 -8.43 9.86 12.53
N ASP A 17 -9.27 9.93 11.49
CA ASP A 17 -9.37 11.03 10.53
C ASP A 17 -8.02 11.44 9.90
N SER A 18 -7.18 10.45 9.62
CA SER A 18 -5.83 10.63 9.06
C SER A 18 -5.67 9.96 7.71
N GLN A 19 -5.05 10.67 6.77
CA GLN A 19 -4.69 10.17 5.44
C GLN A 19 -3.18 10.08 5.28
N GLY A 20 -2.70 9.10 4.53
CA GLY A 20 -1.29 9.01 4.22
C GLY A 20 -0.92 7.80 3.39
N GLY A 21 0.37 7.57 3.28
CA GLY A 21 0.92 6.43 2.58
C GLY A 21 2.39 6.24 2.86
N TRP A 22 2.92 5.11 2.41
CA TRP A 22 4.33 4.78 2.51
C TRP A 22 4.82 4.12 1.23
N ALA A 23 6.06 4.40 0.87
CA ALA A 23 6.79 3.70 -0.18
C ALA A 23 7.86 2.80 0.46
N ALA A 24 8.08 1.62 -0.13
CA ALA A 24 9.11 0.70 0.31
C ALA A 24 9.88 0.13 -0.88
N ALA A 25 11.21 0.18 -0.79
CA ALA A 25 12.11 -0.35 -1.80
C ALA A 25 13.31 -1.05 -1.14
N PRO A 26 13.92 -2.05 -1.79
CA PRO A 26 15.15 -2.64 -1.31
C PRO A 26 16.31 -1.63 -1.36
N GLY A 27 17.24 -1.76 -0.42
CA GLY A 27 18.42 -0.90 -0.33
C GLY A 27 18.29 0.18 0.75
N VAL A 28 18.99 1.30 0.54
CA VAL A 28 19.10 2.41 1.51
C VAL A 28 18.35 3.68 1.07
N SER A 29 17.71 3.65 -0.09
CA SER A 29 16.95 4.76 -0.66
C SER A 29 15.72 4.26 -1.41
N ILE A 30 14.69 5.11 -1.49
CA ILE A 30 13.52 4.87 -2.35
C ILE A 30 13.85 5.47 -3.72
N PRO A 31 13.62 4.75 -4.84
CA PRO A 31 13.82 5.28 -6.18
C PRO A 31 13.01 6.55 -6.40
N LEU A 32 13.54 7.47 -7.20
CA LEU A 32 12.87 8.70 -7.60
C LEU A 32 12.49 8.64 -9.08
N ASP A 33 11.40 9.29 -9.45
CA ASP A 33 11.08 9.61 -10.85
C ASP A 33 11.90 10.81 -11.34
N SER A 34 11.68 11.20 -12.61
CA SER A 34 12.37 12.32 -13.24
C SER A 34 12.03 13.69 -12.64
N GLN A 35 10.99 13.78 -11.80
CA GLN A 35 10.57 14.98 -11.09
C GLN A 35 10.99 14.96 -9.60
N GLY A 36 11.65 13.89 -9.15
CA GLY A 36 12.07 13.73 -7.76
C GLY A 36 11.00 13.15 -6.83
N GLY A 37 9.87 12.66 -7.37
CA GLY A 37 8.85 11.94 -6.60
C GLY A 37 9.25 10.51 -6.31
N TYR A 38 8.85 9.93 -5.16
CA TYR A 38 9.16 8.54 -4.83
C TYR A 38 8.44 7.56 -5.76
N ALA A 39 9.21 6.86 -6.58
CA ALA A 39 8.76 5.96 -7.61
C ALA A 39 8.89 4.49 -7.18
N SER A 40 7.96 4.04 -6.34
CA SER A 40 7.93 2.67 -5.84
C SER A 40 6.50 2.12 -5.79
N THR A 41 6.34 0.90 -5.27
CA THR A 41 5.03 0.44 -4.81
C THR A 41 4.67 1.16 -3.51
N TRP A 42 3.47 1.71 -3.46
CA TRP A 42 2.94 2.42 -2.31
C TRP A 42 1.91 1.57 -1.59
N GLY A 43 1.88 1.71 -0.27
CA GLY A 43 0.68 1.45 0.52
C GLY A 43 0.04 2.78 0.88
N GLU A 44 -1.27 2.90 0.71
CA GLU A 44 -2.04 4.12 0.94
C GLU A 44 -3.16 3.84 1.95
N PHE A 45 -3.53 4.84 2.73
CA PHE A 45 -4.60 4.72 3.72
C PHE A 45 -5.39 6.02 3.92
N ASP A 46 -6.64 5.85 4.32
CA ASP A 46 -7.54 6.87 4.84
C ASP A 46 -8.28 6.26 6.04
N PHE A 47 -7.98 6.66 7.27
CA PHE A 47 -8.53 6.02 8.47
C PHE A 47 -9.60 6.87 9.13
N GLY A 48 -10.77 6.27 9.41
CA GLY A 48 -11.83 6.91 10.18
C GLY A 48 -12.32 8.24 9.58
N SER A 49 -12.26 8.37 8.26
CA SER A 49 -12.38 9.64 7.55
C SER A 49 -13.71 10.33 7.79
N SER A 50 -13.69 11.54 8.34
CA SER A 50 -14.89 12.34 8.59
C SER A 50 -15.63 12.68 7.28
N ILE A 51 -14.88 12.87 6.19
CA ILE A 51 -15.42 13.09 4.84
C ILE A 51 -16.13 11.84 4.30
N ASN A 52 -15.67 10.65 4.68
CA ASN A 52 -16.27 9.37 4.28
C ASN A 52 -17.16 8.77 5.38
N SER A 53 -17.81 9.60 6.21
CA SER A 53 -18.74 9.15 7.26
C SER A 53 -18.11 8.15 8.25
N GLY A 54 -16.83 8.33 8.57
CA GLY A 54 -16.06 7.48 9.48
C GLY A 54 -15.52 6.19 8.86
N TRP A 55 -15.74 5.94 7.57
CA TRP A 55 -15.19 4.76 6.89
C TRP A 55 -13.67 4.84 6.77
N SER A 56 -13.03 3.68 6.70
CA SER A 56 -11.61 3.58 6.43
C SER A 56 -11.34 2.90 5.09
N GLY A 57 -10.31 3.39 4.38
CA GLY A 57 -9.78 2.86 3.14
C GLY A 57 -8.31 2.48 3.28
N PHE A 58 -7.89 1.45 2.55
CA PHE A 58 -6.46 1.20 2.30
C PHE A 58 -6.26 0.49 0.97
N ASP A 59 -5.11 0.68 0.35
CA ASP A 59 -4.76 -0.02 -0.88
C ASP A 59 -3.24 -0.14 -1.07
N VAL A 60 -2.87 -1.09 -1.92
CA VAL A 60 -1.58 -1.10 -2.58
C VAL A 60 -1.73 -0.38 -3.93
N SER A 61 -0.72 0.41 -4.28
CA SER A 61 -0.67 1.18 -5.51
C SER A 61 0.69 1.04 -6.19
N ALA A 62 0.69 0.61 -7.45
CA ALA A 62 1.88 0.46 -8.28
C ALA A 62 1.99 1.56 -9.35
N ILE A 63 1.09 2.54 -9.33
CA ILE A 63 1.02 3.61 -10.34
C ILE A 63 2.34 4.37 -10.43
N ALA A 64 2.93 4.77 -9.30
CA ALA A 64 4.17 5.54 -9.28
C ALA A 64 5.35 4.77 -9.91
N ALA A 65 5.56 3.51 -9.53
CA ALA A 65 6.58 2.66 -10.14
C ALA A 65 6.35 2.46 -11.65
N GLN A 66 5.12 2.13 -12.06
CA GLN A 66 4.78 1.87 -13.46
C GLN A 66 4.90 3.12 -14.35
N ASN A 67 4.52 4.29 -13.84
CA ASN A 67 4.67 5.55 -14.55
C ASN A 67 6.15 5.95 -14.72
N ALA A 68 7.00 5.62 -13.76
CA ALA A 68 8.44 5.83 -13.84
C ALA A 68 9.18 4.76 -14.66
N GLY A 69 8.48 3.72 -15.15
CA GLY A 69 9.10 2.60 -15.86
C GLY A 69 9.98 1.73 -14.97
N LEU A 70 9.74 1.72 -13.66
CA LEU A 70 10.48 0.92 -12.68
C LEU A 70 9.74 -0.37 -12.35
N SER A 71 10.51 -1.38 -11.92
CA SER A 71 9.93 -2.64 -11.42
C SER A 71 9.00 -2.41 -10.24
N VAL A 72 7.85 -3.08 -10.28
CA VAL A 72 6.91 -3.14 -9.16
C VAL A 72 7.48 -4.07 -8.10
N ARG A 73 7.52 -3.57 -6.85
CA ARG A 73 7.88 -4.38 -5.68
C ARG A 73 6.63 -5.00 -5.07
N GLY A 74 6.74 -6.25 -4.65
CA GLY A 74 5.63 -6.94 -4.03
C GLY A 74 5.22 -6.28 -2.72
N MET A 75 3.93 -6.14 -2.49
CA MET A 75 3.36 -5.65 -1.23
C MET A 75 2.00 -6.30 -1.01
N LYS A 76 1.72 -6.67 0.23
CA LYS A 76 0.40 -7.13 0.67
C LYS A 76 -0.01 -6.37 1.93
N ILE A 77 -1.22 -5.85 1.91
CA ILE A 77 -1.88 -5.20 3.05
C ILE A 77 -3.16 -5.98 3.29
N CYS A 78 -3.37 -6.43 4.52
CA CYS A 78 -4.64 -7.03 4.93
C CYS A 78 -5.11 -6.41 6.24
N ASP A 79 -6.40 -6.11 6.31
CA ASP A 79 -7.02 -5.84 7.61
C ASP A 79 -7.15 -7.15 8.38
N VAL A 80 -6.59 -7.17 9.58
CA VAL A 80 -6.51 -8.34 10.46
C VAL A 80 -7.90 -8.71 11.01
N LEU A 81 -8.83 -7.74 11.08
CA LEU A 81 -10.15 -7.93 11.68
C LEU A 81 -11.16 -8.53 10.69
N THR A 82 -11.08 -8.14 9.42
CA THR A 82 -12.03 -8.52 8.35
C THR A 82 -11.44 -9.46 7.31
N ALA A 83 -10.12 -9.65 7.29
CA ALA A 83 -9.37 -10.40 6.27
C ALA A 83 -9.47 -9.83 4.85
N ILE A 84 -10.00 -8.61 4.68
CA ILE A 84 -9.96 -7.89 3.40
C ILE A 84 -8.51 -7.54 3.09
N CYS A 85 -8.09 -7.76 1.85
CA CYS A 85 -6.70 -7.56 1.42
C CYS A 85 -6.60 -6.72 0.14
N SER A 86 -5.42 -6.16 -0.03
CA SER A 86 -4.90 -5.55 -1.26
C SER A 86 -3.47 -6.07 -1.45
N HIS A 87 -3.17 -6.69 -2.59
CA HIS A 87 -1.82 -7.23 -2.83
C HIS A 87 -1.38 -7.21 -4.28
N ILE A 88 -0.09 -7.01 -4.46
CA ILE A 88 0.61 -7.14 -5.73
C ILE A 88 1.89 -7.94 -5.52
N THR A 89 2.21 -8.84 -6.44
CA THR A 89 3.53 -9.50 -6.47
C THR A 89 4.48 -8.73 -7.37
N LYS A 90 5.74 -9.14 -7.39
CA LYS A 90 6.78 -8.53 -8.20
C LYS A 90 6.35 -8.37 -9.66
N ASP A 91 6.65 -7.20 -10.22
CA ASP A 91 6.35 -6.83 -11.61
C ASP A 91 4.88 -7.01 -12.00
N ALA A 92 3.97 -6.95 -11.01
CA ALA A 92 2.53 -7.12 -11.16
C ALA A 92 2.10 -8.47 -11.74
N ALA A 93 2.83 -9.55 -11.44
CA ALA A 93 2.52 -10.90 -11.93
C ALA A 93 1.19 -11.46 -11.38
N ASP A 94 0.82 -11.07 -10.15
CA ASP A 94 -0.47 -11.30 -9.53
C ASP A 94 -0.95 -10.00 -8.86
N VAL A 95 -2.21 -9.66 -9.06
CA VAL A 95 -2.81 -8.39 -8.65
C VAL A 95 -4.19 -8.64 -8.06
N HIS A 96 -4.40 -8.21 -6.83
CA HIS A 96 -5.68 -8.31 -6.14
C HIS A 96 -5.99 -6.99 -5.45
N ASN A 97 -7.04 -6.30 -5.92
CA ASN A 97 -7.57 -5.13 -5.24
C ASN A 97 -6.53 -3.99 -5.10
N VAL A 98 -5.78 -3.70 -6.16
CA VAL A 98 -4.63 -2.78 -6.21
C VAL A 98 -4.81 -1.76 -7.31
N TYR A 99 -4.35 -0.53 -7.08
CA TYR A 99 -4.23 0.47 -8.13
C TYR A 99 -3.00 0.22 -9.01
N ILE A 100 -3.23 -0.13 -10.27
CA ILE A 100 -2.22 -0.15 -11.34
C ILE A 100 -2.50 0.98 -12.33
N ARG A 101 -1.53 1.32 -13.19
CA ARG A 101 -1.63 2.40 -14.19
C ARG A 101 -2.90 2.31 -15.05
N ALA A 102 -3.39 1.12 -15.36
CA ALA A 102 -4.62 0.92 -16.13
C ALA A 102 -5.92 1.29 -15.38
N LEU A 103 -5.86 1.44 -14.05
CA LEU A 103 -6.99 1.70 -13.17
C LEU A 103 -7.00 3.12 -12.59
N VAL A 104 -6.19 4.03 -13.17
CA VAL A 104 -6.20 5.44 -12.78
C VAL A 104 -7.60 6.01 -12.95
N GLY A 105 -8.15 6.59 -11.87
CA GLY A 105 -9.49 7.20 -11.86
C GLY A 105 -10.65 6.24 -11.62
N VAL A 106 -10.40 4.94 -11.47
CA VAL A 106 -11.41 4.00 -10.96
C VAL A 106 -11.54 4.21 -9.45
N GLY A 107 -12.76 4.26 -8.92
CA GLY A 107 -12.99 4.37 -7.47
C GLY A 107 -13.23 3.01 -6.81
N GLY A 108 -13.00 2.92 -5.51
CA GLY A 108 -13.41 1.79 -4.67
C GLY A 108 -12.50 0.57 -4.72
N ILE A 109 -11.32 0.67 -5.35
CA ILE A 109 -10.28 -0.36 -5.24
C ILE A 109 -9.56 -0.19 -3.90
N GLY A 110 -9.22 -1.31 -3.27
CA GLY A 110 -8.66 -1.38 -1.93
C GLY A 110 -9.65 -1.97 -0.92
N GLY A 111 -9.24 -2.04 0.34
CA GLY A 111 -10.12 -2.38 1.43
C GLY A 111 -11.01 -1.20 1.79
N ASN A 112 -12.32 -1.44 1.89
CA ASN A 112 -13.30 -0.48 2.41
C ASN A 112 -13.87 -1.04 3.70
N LEU A 113 -13.57 -0.39 4.82
CA LEU A 113 -13.92 -0.84 6.16
C LEU A 113 -14.95 0.09 6.77
N SER A 114 -16.01 -0.50 7.32
CA SER A 114 -17.03 0.25 8.07
C SER A 114 -16.40 0.98 9.27
N PRO A 115 -17.05 2.04 9.79
CA PRO A 115 -16.53 2.80 10.92
C PRO A 115 -16.16 1.92 12.12
N GLY A 116 -14.95 2.13 12.64
CA GLY A 116 -14.42 1.38 13.76
C GLY A 116 -12.89 1.21 13.72
N PRO A 117 -12.33 0.43 14.65
CA PRO A 117 -10.90 0.17 14.70
C PRO A 117 -10.39 -0.51 13.44
N VAL A 118 -9.20 -0.11 12.97
CA VAL A 118 -8.50 -0.72 11.84
C VAL A 118 -7.19 -1.33 12.33
N ARG A 119 -6.85 -2.52 11.82
CA ARG A 119 -5.54 -3.12 12.09
C ARG A 119 -4.97 -3.76 10.84
N LEU A 120 -4.05 -3.06 10.19
CA LEU A 120 -3.40 -3.57 8.97
C LEU A 120 -2.16 -4.41 9.31
N ALA A 121 -2.06 -5.58 8.69
CA ALA A 121 -0.83 -6.34 8.57
C ALA A 121 -0.23 -6.10 7.18
N VAL A 122 1.00 -5.60 7.14
CA VAL A 122 1.71 -5.26 5.90
C VAL A 122 2.89 -6.21 5.71
N THR A 123 2.94 -6.87 4.56
CA THR A 123 4.08 -7.67 4.11
C THR A 123 4.75 -6.94 2.94
N LEU A 124 6.01 -6.59 3.12
CA LEU A 124 6.86 -6.01 2.07
C LEU A 124 7.60 -7.12 1.32
N ASP A 125 7.92 -6.88 0.06
CA ASP A 125 8.55 -7.86 -0.84
C ASP A 125 7.71 -9.16 -0.97
N TYR A 126 6.39 -8.99 -0.98
CA TYR A 126 5.43 -10.09 -1.06
C TYR A 126 5.51 -10.83 -2.41
N ASP A 127 5.49 -12.16 -2.34
CA ASP A 127 5.34 -13.06 -3.49
C ASP A 127 4.29 -14.13 -3.14
N ALA A 128 3.50 -14.59 -4.11
CA ALA A 128 2.46 -15.59 -3.89
C ALA A 128 3.03 -17.02 -3.74
N SER A 129 4.33 -17.19 -3.96
CA SER A 129 5.04 -18.48 -3.95
C SER A 129 5.78 -18.80 -2.64
N SER A 130 5.64 -17.97 -1.60
CA SER A 130 6.26 -18.18 -0.27
C SER A 130 5.30 -18.78 0.75
#